data_AF-A0A3R7Z914-F1
#
_entry.id   AF-A0A3R7Z914-F1
#
_cell.length_a   1.000
_cell.length_b   1.000
_cell.length_c   1.000
_cell.angle_alpha   90.00
_cell.angle_beta   90.00
_cell.angle_gamma   90.00
#
_symmetry.space_group_name_H-M   'P 1'
#
loop_
_entity.id
_entity.type
_entity.pdbx_description
1 polymer ?
#
loop_
_entity_poly.entity_id
_entity_poly.type
_entity_poly.pdbx_seq_one_letter_code
_entity_poly.pdbx_strand_id
1 'polypeptide(L)'
;MFLMSRKIKAMGIKMVLSGEGADEVFGGYLYFHKAPHAQALHDETVNKLKGLHQFDCLRANKSTSAWGVEARVPFLDADFLDVAMNLDSTEKMYVLRKAFDTPEHPYLPNNILWRQVL
;
A
#
# COMPACT_ATOMS: atom_id res chain seq x y z
N MET A 1 -0.15 5.36 -14.36
CA MET A 1 -0.62 6.55 -13.61
C MET A 1 -0.65 7.83 -14.43
N PHE A 2 0.41 8.22 -15.15
CA PHE A 2 0.45 9.49 -15.91
C PHE A 2 -0.78 9.76 -16.80
N LEU A 3 -1.15 8.84 -17.70
CA LEU A 3 -2.31 9.03 -18.59
C LEU A 3 -3.65 9.05 -17.84
N MET A 4 -3.74 8.32 -16.73
CA MET A 4 -4.91 8.30 -15.85
C MET A 4 -5.09 9.66 -15.17
N SER A 5 -4.00 10.24 -14.64
CA SER A 5 -4.01 11.55 -13.99
C SER A 5 -4.45 12.67 -14.95
N ARG A 6 -4.12 12.59 -16.25
CA ARG A 6 -4.65 13.50 -17.27
C ARG A 6 -6.18 13.47 -17.33
N LYS A 7 -6.78 12.27 -17.29
CA LYS A 7 -8.23 12.10 -17.33
C LYS A 7 -8.89 12.60 -16.03
N ILE A 8 -8.30 12.29 -14.88
CA ILE A 8 -8.76 12.79 -13.57
C ILE A 8 -8.75 14.31 -13.53
N LYS A 9 -7.68 14.94 -14.03
CA LYS A 9 -7.59 16.40 -14.12
C LYS A 9 -8.66 16.99 -15.02
N ALA A 10 -8.94 16.37 -16.16
CA ALA A 10 -9.99 16.82 -17.08
C ALA A 10 -11.40 16.75 -16.46
N MET A 11 -11.60 15.92 -15.43
CA MET A 11 -12.83 15.87 -14.63
C MET A 11 -12.88 16.95 -13.53
N GLY A 12 -11.87 17.81 -13.41
CA GLY A 12 -11.79 18.87 -12.38
C GLY A 12 -11.30 18.39 -11.02
N ILE A 13 -10.98 17.10 -10.87
CA ILE A 13 -10.46 16.52 -9.62
C ILE A 13 -9.01 16.95 -9.42
N LYS A 14 -8.69 17.37 -8.19
CA LYS A 14 -7.36 17.90 -7.82
C LYS A 14 -6.58 17.00 -6.88
N MET A 15 -7.24 16.05 -6.22
CA MET A 15 -6.62 15.16 -5.24
C MET A 15 -7.22 13.76 -5.35
N VAL A 16 -6.38 12.73 -5.20
CA VAL A 16 -6.78 11.33 -5.12
C VAL A 16 -6.03 10.61 -4.00
N LEU A 17 -6.68 9.57 -3.46
CA LEU A 17 -6.04 8.61 -2.55
C LEU A 17 -5.47 7.44 -3.36
N SER A 18 -4.30 6.96 -2.96
CA SER A 18 -3.63 5.80 -3.55
C SER A 18 -3.20 4.81 -2.48
N GLY A 19 -3.11 3.54 -2.84
CA GLY A 19 -2.71 2.43 -1.96
C GLY A 19 -1.20 2.15 -1.92
N GLU A 20 -0.37 3.05 -2.45
CA GLU A 20 1.09 2.89 -2.43
C GLU A 20 1.59 2.77 -0.98
N GLY A 21 2.59 1.91 -0.74
CA GLY A 21 3.12 1.63 0.59
C GLY A 21 2.51 0.40 1.27
N ALA A 22 1.32 -0.06 0.84
CA ALA A 22 0.67 -1.20 1.50
C ALA A 22 1.52 -2.48 1.42
N ASP A 23 2.07 -2.79 0.26
CA ASP A 23 2.87 -4.00 0.07
C ASP A 23 4.20 -3.94 0.83
N GLU A 24 4.81 -2.76 0.92
CA GLU A 24 6.07 -2.53 1.65
C GLU A 24 5.88 -2.57 3.17
N VAL A 25 4.72 -2.13 3.68
CA VAL A 25 4.39 -2.21 5.12
C VAL A 25 4.05 -3.64 5.54
N PHE A 26 3.21 -4.33 4.75
CA PHE A 26 2.59 -5.60 5.12
C PHE A 26 3.21 -6.84 4.46
N GLY A 27 4.24 -6.67 3.63
CA GLY A 27 4.90 -7.78 2.95
C GLY A 27 4.05 -8.39 1.83
N GLY A 28 3.35 -7.56 1.05
CA GLY A 28 2.34 -8.02 0.08
C GLY A 28 2.90 -8.60 -1.23
N TYR A 29 4.18 -8.39 -1.54
CA TYR A 29 4.82 -8.98 -2.72
C TYR A 29 5.04 -10.49 -2.58
N LEU A 30 4.89 -11.23 -3.70
CA LEU A 30 5.00 -12.69 -3.73
C LEU A 30 6.30 -13.25 -3.15
N TYR A 31 7.41 -12.52 -3.26
CA TYR A 31 8.70 -13.00 -2.76
C TYR A 31 8.79 -13.02 -1.23
N PHE A 32 7.92 -12.30 -0.51
CA PHE A 32 7.84 -12.36 0.96
C PHE A 32 7.42 -13.74 1.47
N HIS A 33 6.69 -14.53 0.67
CA HIS A 33 6.41 -15.94 1.00
C HIS A 33 7.66 -16.82 1.12
N LYS A 34 8.80 -16.35 0.60
CA LYS A 34 10.11 -17.03 0.68
C LYS A 34 10.99 -16.47 1.80
N ALA A 35 10.46 -15.59 2.65
CA ALA A 35 11.22 -15.08 3.79
C ALA A 35 11.61 -16.25 4.73
N PRO A 36 12.88 -16.38 5.13
CA PRO A 36 13.35 -17.53 5.91
C PRO A 36 12.79 -17.55 7.34
N HIS A 37 12.48 -16.39 7.91
CA HIS A 37 11.90 -16.22 9.24
C HIS A 37 11.28 -14.82 9.39
N ALA A 38 10.48 -14.62 10.44
CA ALA A 38 9.75 -13.37 10.71
C ALA A 38 10.66 -12.12 10.75
N GLN A 39 11.84 -12.22 11.37
CA GLN A 39 12.79 -11.10 11.41
C GLN A 39 13.27 -10.69 10.01
N ALA A 40 13.55 -11.64 9.11
CA ALA A 40 13.98 -11.33 7.75
C ALA A 40 12.86 -10.65 6.95
N LEU A 41 11.59 -11.03 7.19
CA LEU A 41 10.43 -10.32 6.64
C LEU A 41 10.39 -8.88 7.15
N HIS A 42 10.54 -8.67 8.46
CA HIS A 42 10.56 -7.33 9.06
C HIS A 42 11.66 -6.46 8.44
N ASP A 43 12.90 -6.96 8.45
CA ASP A 43 14.07 -6.23 7.96
C ASP A 43 13.89 -5.83 6.48
N GLU A 44 13.33 -6.72 5.67
CA GLU A 44 13.03 -6.44 4.27
C GLU A 44 11.89 -5.42 4.10
N THR A 45 10.83 -5.46 4.92
CA THR A 45 9.79 -4.40 4.90
C THR A 45 10.37 -3.03 5.24
N VAL A 46 11.26 -2.96 6.24
CA VAL A 46 11.98 -1.72 6.60
C VAL A 46 12.88 -1.25 5.46
N ASN A 47 13.62 -2.16 4.83
CA ASN A 47 14.47 -1.86 3.68
C ASN A 47 13.65 -1.30 2.49
N LYS A 48 12.51 -1.91 2.20
CA LYS A 48 11.58 -1.46 1.15
C LYS A 48 11.04 -0.05 1.43
N LEU A 49 10.59 0.20 2.65
CA LEU A 49 10.12 1.53 3.07
C LEU A 49 11.21 2.60 2.93
N LYS A 50 12.45 2.29 3.30
CA LYS A 50 13.60 3.21 3.12
C LYS A 50 13.88 3.51 1.64
N GLY A 51 13.67 2.56 0.74
CA GLY A 51 13.87 2.73 -0.70
C GLY A 51 12.70 3.41 -1.43
N LEU A 52 11.52 3.50 -0.81
CA LEU A 52 10.25 3.83 -1.45
C LEU A 52 10.26 5.20 -2.16
N HIS A 53 11.04 6.16 -1.65
CA HIS A 53 11.22 7.48 -2.26
C HIS A 53 11.87 7.46 -3.65
N GLN A 54 12.59 6.38 -4.01
CA GLN A 54 13.23 6.18 -5.31
C GLN A 54 12.34 5.42 -6.30
N PHE A 55 11.29 4.75 -5.79
CA PHE A 55 10.44 3.85 -6.57
C PHE A 55 8.98 4.32 -6.57
N ASP A 56 8.15 3.76 -5.70
CA ASP A 56 6.70 3.89 -5.73
C ASP A 56 6.22 5.31 -5.38
N CYS A 57 6.83 5.95 -4.38
CA CYS A 57 6.58 7.36 -4.10
C CYS A 57 7.01 8.27 -5.26
N LEU A 58 8.15 7.96 -5.89
CA LEU A 58 8.64 8.72 -7.05
C LEU A 58 7.64 8.66 -8.20
N ARG A 59 7.18 7.45 -8.53
CA ARG A 59 6.21 7.19 -9.59
C ARG A 59 4.88 7.85 -9.27
N ALA A 60 4.32 7.61 -8.09
CA ALA A 60 3.03 8.15 -7.68
C ALA A 60 3.05 9.68 -7.73
N ASN A 61 4.01 10.31 -7.05
CA ASN A 61 4.10 11.77 -6.98
C ASN A 61 4.32 12.40 -8.36
N LYS A 62 5.35 11.99 -9.11
CA LYS A 62 5.69 12.65 -10.38
C LYS A 62 4.62 12.43 -11.45
N SER A 63 4.05 11.22 -11.52
CA SER A 63 3.08 10.91 -12.57
C SER A 63 1.74 11.61 -12.37
N THR A 64 1.30 11.82 -11.12
CA THR A 64 0.09 12.61 -10.85
C THR A 64 0.34 14.11 -10.92
N SER A 65 1.47 14.58 -10.40
CA SER A 65 1.84 16.00 -10.41
C SER A 65 2.05 16.56 -11.81
N ALA A 66 2.44 15.72 -12.77
CA ALA A 66 2.54 16.11 -14.18
C ALA A 66 1.22 16.65 -14.77
N TRP A 67 0.08 16.35 -14.14
CA TRP A 67 -1.24 16.87 -14.51
C TRP A 67 -1.88 17.72 -13.42
N GLY A 68 -1.10 18.16 -12.42
CA GLY A 68 -1.60 18.97 -11.31
C GLY A 68 -2.65 18.24 -10.46
N VAL A 69 -2.42 16.95 -10.20
CA VAL A 69 -3.23 16.11 -9.31
C VAL A 69 -2.35 15.68 -8.12
N GLU A 70 -2.80 16.01 -6.92
CA GLU A 70 -2.18 15.58 -5.66
C GLU A 70 -2.54 14.10 -5.38
N ALA A 71 -1.54 13.29 -5.04
CA ALA A 71 -1.74 11.94 -4.58
C ALA A 71 -1.44 11.88 -3.07
N ARG A 72 -2.38 11.35 -2.28
CA ARG A 72 -2.20 11.05 -0.87
C ARG A 72 -2.14 9.54 -0.66
N VAL A 73 -1.27 9.11 0.26
CA VAL A 73 -0.90 7.70 0.46
C VAL A 73 -1.08 7.31 1.93
N PRO A 74 -2.31 6.98 2.37
CA PRO A 74 -2.61 6.75 3.78
C PRO A 74 -1.81 5.63 4.44
N PHE A 75 -1.36 4.63 3.67
CA PHE A 75 -0.50 3.55 4.19
C PHE A 75 0.90 4.02 4.62
N LEU A 76 1.30 5.23 4.23
CA LEU A 76 2.57 5.85 4.60
C LEU A 76 2.40 7.02 5.57
N ASP A 77 1.22 7.14 6.18
CA ASP A 77 1.01 8.07 7.29
C ASP A 77 1.91 7.67 8.48
N ALA A 78 2.46 8.67 9.19
CA ALA A 78 3.43 8.42 10.24
C ALA A 78 2.83 7.65 11.41
N ASP A 79 1.64 8.04 11.87
CA ASP A 79 0.95 7.39 12.99
C ASP A 79 0.52 5.98 12.59
N PHE A 80 0.08 5.80 11.34
CA PHE A 80 -0.23 4.48 10.80
C PHE A 80 1.01 3.57 10.74
N LEU A 81 2.14 4.08 10.27
CA LEU A 81 3.40 3.33 10.18
C LEU A 81 3.88 2.92 11.57
N ASP A 82 3.77 3.79 12.57
CA ASP A 82 4.13 3.47 13.95
C ASP A 82 3.32 2.28 14.49
N VAL A 83 2.03 2.21 14.17
CA VAL A 83 1.22 1.04 14.55
C VAL A 83 1.59 -0.18 13.72
N ALA A 84 1.57 -0.07 12.39
CA ALA A 84 1.69 -1.20 11.48
C ALA A 84 3.09 -1.86 11.53
N MET A 85 4.14 -1.07 11.75
CA MET A 85 5.51 -1.59 11.82
C MET A 85 5.86 -2.25 13.16
N ASN A 86 5.07 -1.99 14.21
CA ASN A 86 5.20 -2.63 15.52
C ASN A 86 4.36 -3.92 15.67
N LEU A 87 3.59 -4.30 14.66
CA LEU A 87 2.87 -5.58 14.65
C LEU A 87 3.83 -6.77 14.52
N ASP A 88 3.40 -7.93 15.03
CA ASP A 88 4.10 -9.19 14.79
C ASP A 88 4.23 -9.43 13.28
N SER A 89 5.46 -9.66 12.85
CA SER A 89 5.80 -9.82 11.44
C SER A 89 5.21 -11.09 10.83
N THR A 90 4.85 -12.08 11.64
CA THR A 90 4.13 -13.28 11.19
C THR A 90 2.69 -13.00 10.74
N GLU A 91 2.06 -11.97 11.30
CA GLU A 91 0.65 -11.62 11.05
C GLU A 91 0.48 -10.54 9.97
N LYS A 92 1.56 -9.85 9.58
CA LYS A 92 1.51 -8.67 8.69
C LYS A 92 0.70 -8.87 7.41
N MET A 93 0.84 -10.00 6.71
CA MET A 93 0.10 -10.22 5.45
C MET A 93 -1.40 -10.46 5.67
N TYR A 94 -1.76 -11.06 6.81
CA TYR A 94 -3.14 -11.47 7.12
C TYR A 94 -3.94 -10.36 7.81
N VAL A 95 -3.30 -9.64 8.74
CA VAL A 95 -3.94 -8.65 9.60
C VAL A 95 -4.63 -7.54 8.81
N LEU A 96 -4.05 -7.10 7.69
CA LEU A 96 -4.67 -6.06 6.86
C LEU A 96 -6.01 -6.54 6.30
N ARG A 97 -6.09 -7.74 5.73
CA ARG A 97 -7.35 -8.29 5.21
C ARG A 97 -8.35 -8.51 6.34
N LYS A 98 -7.86 -9.04 7.46
CA LYS A 98 -8.71 -9.33 8.60
C LYS A 98 -9.32 -8.06 9.23
N ALA A 99 -8.59 -6.94 9.24
CA ALA A 99 -9.09 -5.66 9.72
C ALA A 99 -10.27 -5.10 8.91
N PHE A 100 -10.40 -5.51 7.64
CA PHE A 100 -11.50 -5.11 6.74
C PHE A 100 -12.51 -6.26 6.47
N ASP A 101 -12.39 -7.37 7.18
CA ASP A 101 -13.34 -8.50 7.13
C ASP A 101 -14.55 -8.20 8.02
N THR A 102 -15.51 -7.44 7.48
CA THR A 102 -16.73 -6.99 8.16
C THR A 102 -17.98 -7.60 7.53
N PRO A 103 -18.38 -8.85 7.86
CA PRO A 103 -19.43 -9.58 7.14
C PRO A 103 -20.81 -8.90 7.13
N GLU A 104 -21.17 -8.22 8.21
CA GLU A 104 -22.45 -7.52 8.34
C GLU A 104 -22.51 -6.25 7.48
N HIS A 105 -21.38 -5.55 7.36
CA HIS A 105 -21.23 -4.30 6.61
C HIS A 105 -19.91 -4.32 5.82
N PRO A 106 -19.84 -5.08 4.71
CA PRO A 106 -18.59 -5.33 4.02
C PRO A 106 -18.08 -4.09 3.30
N TYR A 107 -16.82 -3.72 3.57
CA TYR A 107 -16.11 -2.68 2.80
C TYR A 107 -15.84 -3.13 1.36
N LEU A 108 -15.55 -4.42 1.16
CA LEU A 108 -15.19 -5.02 -0.11
C LEU A 108 -15.93 -6.35 -0.32
N PRO A 109 -16.25 -6.74 -1.56
CA PRO A 109 -16.70 -8.10 -1.86
C PRO A 109 -15.69 -9.15 -1.40
N ASN A 110 -16.17 -10.29 -0.90
CA ASN A 110 -15.33 -11.35 -0.33
C ASN A 110 -14.23 -11.84 -1.30
N ASN A 111 -14.57 -11.95 -2.59
CA ASN A 111 -13.62 -12.36 -3.64
C ASN A 111 -12.52 -11.33 -3.92
N ILE A 112 -12.71 -10.06 -3.54
CA ILE A 112 -11.67 -9.02 -3.60
C ILE A 112 -10.84 -9.04 -2.32
N LEU A 113 -11.51 -9.12 -1.15
CA LEU A 113 -10.87 -9.11 0.16
C LEU A 113 -9.87 -10.26 0.33
N TRP A 114 -10.15 -11.44 -0.23
CA TRP A 114 -9.28 -12.62 -0.17
C TRP A 114 -8.62 -12.98 -1.50
N ARG A 115 -8.60 -12.04 -2.46
CA ARG A 115 -7.91 -12.26 -3.74
C ARG A 115 -6.41 -12.43 -3.51
N GLN A 116 -5.87 -13.54 -3.96
CA GLN A 116 -4.42 -13.72 -4.06
C GLN A 116 -3.89 -12.89 -5.23
N VAL A 117 -2.76 -12.21 -4.99
CA VAL A 117 -1.96 -11.64 -6.06
C VAL A 117 -1.28 -12.84 -6.73
N LEU A 118 -1.45 -13.00 -8.04
CA LEU A 118 -0.83 -14.07 -8.83
C LEU A 118 0.55 -13.65 -9.32
#